data_AF-A0A7X1YEI3-F1
#
_entry.id   AF-A0A7X1YEI3-F1
#
_cell.length_a   1.000
_cell.length_b   1.000
_cell.length_c   1.000
_cell.angle_alpha   90.00
_cell.angle_beta   90.00
_cell.angle_gamma   90.00
#
_symmetry.space_group_name_H-M   'P 1'
#
loop_
_entity.id
_entity.type
_entity.pdbx_description
1 polymer ?
#
loop_
_entity_poly.entity_id
_entity_poly.type
_entity_poly.pdbx_seq_one_letter_code
_entity_poly.pdbx_strand_id
1 'polypeptide(L)'
;MTDSLNAALEQRHSLPRYQAAPLGANARQHLVVMQSTAASAPFVSELDPAQVLNAEHPDFARRLQQLLGSATVGSHLYVMGDEAFMWRIHRLARDAGLEEQEIDLSHTLSGPRQVYCVHCGLLQA
;
A
#
# COMPACT_ATOMS: atom_id res chain seq x y z
N MET A 1 1.42 33.93 -12.12
CA MET A 1 1.13 33.30 -13.43
C MET A 1 1.67 31.87 -13.53
N THR A 2 2.71 31.51 -12.76
CA THR A 2 3.27 30.16 -12.62
C THR A 2 2.46 29.22 -11.71
N ASP A 3 1.81 29.73 -10.67
CA ASP A 3 1.02 28.90 -9.72
C ASP A 3 -0.16 28.17 -10.37
N SER A 4 -0.89 28.84 -11.28
CA SER A 4 -2.04 28.24 -11.96
C SER A 4 -1.64 27.16 -12.98
N LEU A 5 -0.39 27.20 -13.49
CA LEU A 5 0.12 26.18 -14.40
C LEU A 5 0.52 24.91 -13.64
N ASN A 6 1.09 25.05 -12.44
CA ASN A 6 1.41 23.92 -11.56
C ASN A 6 0.15 23.18 -11.08
N ALA A 7 -0.88 23.92 -10.63
CA ALA A 7 -2.15 23.32 -10.21
C ALA A 7 -2.86 22.56 -11.35
N ALA A 8 -2.73 23.06 -12.60
CA ALA A 8 -3.30 22.40 -13.78
C ALA A 8 -2.54 21.14 -14.20
N LEU A 9 -1.23 21.04 -13.89
CA LEU A 9 -0.43 19.82 -14.11
C LEU A 9 -0.77 18.73 -13.09
N GLU A 10 -1.05 19.11 -11.84
CA GLU A 10 -1.53 18.17 -10.79
C GLU A 10 -2.91 17.56 -11.10
N GLN A 11 -3.70 18.22 -11.96
CA GLN A 11 -5.02 17.77 -12.43
C GLN A 11 -4.98 16.81 -13.64
N ARG A 12 -3.82 16.61 -14.27
CA ARG A 12 -3.70 15.70 -15.42
C ARG A 12 -3.50 14.26 -14.94
N HIS A 13 -4.61 13.60 -14.67
CA HIS A 13 -4.66 12.22 -14.17
C HIS A 13 -4.27 11.20 -15.24
N SER A 14 -2.97 10.90 -15.35
CA SER A 14 -2.43 9.75 -16.06
C SER A 14 -1.69 8.77 -15.14
N LEU A 15 -1.64 9.07 -13.83
CA LEU A 15 -0.94 8.29 -12.82
C LEU A 15 -1.93 7.77 -11.77
N PRO A 16 -1.81 6.50 -11.33
CA PRO A 16 -2.54 5.99 -10.17
C PRO A 16 -2.26 6.85 -8.93
N ARG A 17 -3.31 7.32 -8.25
CA ARG A 17 -3.18 8.00 -6.95
C ARG A 17 -3.33 6.95 -5.85
N TYR A 18 -2.25 6.73 -5.11
CA TYR A 18 -2.30 5.98 -3.86
C TYR A 18 -2.68 6.98 -2.76
N GLN A 19 -3.94 6.96 -2.35
CA GLN A 19 -4.41 7.77 -1.24
C GLN A 19 -3.90 7.17 0.07
N ALA A 20 -3.65 7.99 1.08
CA ALA A 20 -3.45 7.47 2.44
C ALA A 20 -4.66 6.60 2.78
N ALA A 21 -4.40 5.36 3.21
CA ALA A 21 -5.46 4.39 3.48
C ALA A 21 -6.48 4.98 4.47
N PRO A 22 -7.75 5.18 4.08
CA PRO A 22 -8.76 5.58 5.04
C PRO A 22 -8.90 4.44 6.07
N LEU A 23 -8.94 4.79 7.36
CA LEU A 23 -9.22 3.80 8.40
C LEU A 23 -10.56 3.14 8.05
N GLY A 24 -10.57 1.82 7.95
CA GLY A 24 -11.74 1.05 7.58
C GLY A 24 -12.74 1.17 8.71
N ALA A 25 -13.66 2.13 8.64
CA ALA A 25 -14.52 2.52 9.76
C ALA A 25 -15.39 1.36 10.30
N ASN A 26 -15.57 0.30 9.50
CA ASN A 26 -16.33 -0.90 9.85
C ASN A 26 -15.46 -2.18 9.94
N ALA A 27 -14.14 -2.05 9.82
CA ALA A 27 -13.25 -3.19 9.93
C ALA A 27 -13.22 -3.71 11.37
N ARG A 28 -13.34 -5.03 11.53
CA ARG A 28 -13.28 -5.73 12.81
C ARG A 28 -11.88 -6.28 13.10
N GLN A 29 -11.07 -6.40 12.06
CA GLN A 29 -9.72 -6.95 12.13
C GLN A 29 -8.82 -6.15 11.18
N HIS A 30 -7.83 -5.45 11.73
CA HIS A 30 -6.87 -4.70 10.93
C HIS A 30 -5.61 -5.53 10.71
N LEU A 31 -5.26 -5.72 9.44
CA LEU A 31 -4.08 -6.44 8.99
C LEU A 31 -3.13 -5.43 8.33
N VAL A 32 -1.90 -5.32 8.79
CA VAL A 32 -0.91 -4.38 8.22
C VAL A 32 0.28 -5.18 7.70
N VAL A 33 0.59 -5.00 6.42
CA VAL A 33 1.73 -5.61 5.75
C VAL A 33 2.64 -4.49 5.24
N MET A 34 3.85 -4.39 5.79
CA MET A 34 4.81 -3.36 5.44
C MET A 34 6.08 -3.94 4.85
N GLN A 35 6.65 -3.25 3.87
CA GLN A 35 7.96 -3.58 3.30
C GLN A 35 9.11 -3.16 4.23
N SER A 36 8.94 -2.06 4.98
CA SER A 36 9.90 -1.55 5.97
C SER A 36 9.18 -0.81 7.10
N THR A 37 9.79 -0.78 8.29
CA THR A 37 9.22 -0.20 9.52
C THR A 37 9.33 1.33 9.61
N ALA A 38 10.28 1.95 8.89
CA ALA A 38 10.63 3.35 9.09
C ALA A 38 9.49 4.33 8.71
N ALA A 39 8.68 3.98 7.71
CA ALA A 39 7.66 4.87 7.15
C ALA A 39 6.22 4.58 7.66
N SER A 40 6.02 3.55 8.48
CA SER A 40 4.70 3.00 8.81
C SER A 40 4.29 3.15 10.28
N ALA A 41 5.20 3.54 11.17
CA ALA A 41 4.97 3.55 12.62
C ALA A 41 3.78 4.43 13.09
N PRO A 42 3.58 5.67 12.58
CA PRO A 42 2.45 6.50 13.02
C PRO A 42 1.10 5.88 12.66
N PHE A 43 0.95 5.39 11.43
CA PHE A 43 -0.30 4.78 10.95
C PHE A 43 -0.65 3.49 11.70
N VAL A 44 0.34 2.63 11.95
CA VAL A 44 0.13 1.39 12.72
C VAL A 44 -0.40 1.70 14.13
N SER A 45 0.04 2.81 14.72
CA SER A 45 -0.38 3.22 16.06
C SER A 45 -1.84 3.68 16.12
N GLU A 46 -2.40 4.15 15.00
CA GLU A 46 -3.80 4.57 14.90
C GLU A 46 -4.77 3.38 14.79
N LEU A 47 -4.26 2.19 14.44
CA LEU A 47 -5.04 0.98 14.19
C LEU A 47 -5.08 -0.02 15.36
N ASP A 48 -4.64 0.37 16.55
CA ASP A 48 -4.53 -0.55 17.70
C ASP A 48 -5.91 -1.08 18.18
N PRO A 49 -6.20 -2.40 18.10
CA PRO A 49 -5.29 -3.51 17.77
C PRO A 49 -5.17 -3.85 16.27
N ALA A 50 -3.92 -4.02 15.82
CA ALA A 50 -3.59 -4.46 14.45
C ALA A 50 -2.60 -5.63 14.43
N GLN A 51 -2.78 -6.55 13.48
CA GLN A 51 -1.80 -7.60 13.19
C GLN A 51 -0.78 -7.10 12.16
N VAL A 52 0.48 -6.97 12.57
CA VAL A 52 1.53 -6.34 11.78
C VAL A 52 2.55 -7.35 11.27
N LEU A 53 2.84 -7.33 9.96
CA LEU A 53 3.92 -8.08 9.33
C LEU A 53 4.89 -7.16 8.59
N ASN A 54 6.18 -7.31 8.88
CA ASN A 54 7.27 -6.65 8.16
C ASN A 54 7.93 -7.65 7.19
N ALA A 55 8.11 -7.24 5.95
CA ALA A 55 8.78 -8.01 4.89
C ALA A 55 10.26 -8.28 5.16
N GLU A 56 10.91 -7.48 6.01
CA GLU A 56 12.29 -7.69 6.45
C GLU A 56 12.43 -8.91 7.37
N HIS A 57 11.32 -9.45 7.89
CA HIS A 57 11.33 -10.64 8.74
C HIS A 57 11.64 -11.91 7.91
N PRO A 58 12.57 -12.78 8.33
CA PRO A 58 12.99 -13.95 7.53
C PRO A 58 11.84 -14.92 7.20
N ASP A 59 10.89 -15.09 8.12
CA ASP A 59 9.69 -15.93 7.90
C ASP A 59 8.51 -15.21 7.23
N PHE A 60 8.72 -14.05 6.60
CA PHE A 60 7.64 -13.20 6.09
C PHE A 60 6.64 -13.96 5.22
N ALA A 61 7.12 -14.75 4.25
CA ALA A 61 6.24 -15.46 3.31
C ALA A 61 5.27 -16.42 4.02
N ARG A 62 5.79 -17.22 4.96
CA ARG A 62 4.97 -18.17 5.74
C ARG A 62 3.96 -17.42 6.61
N ARG A 63 4.40 -16.36 7.29
CA ARG A 63 3.54 -15.57 8.19
C ARG A 63 2.45 -14.84 7.41
N LEU A 64 2.76 -14.35 6.21
CA LEU A 64 1.79 -13.73 5.31
C LEU A 64 0.71 -14.73 4.87
N GLN A 65 1.10 -15.93 4.46
CA GLN A 65 0.16 -16.98 4.10
C GLN A 65 -0.78 -17.34 5.27
N GLN A 66 -0.23 -17.45 6.49
CA GLN A 66 -1.03 -17.68 7.69
C GLN A 66 -1.97 -16.52 8.00
N LEU A 67 -1.48 -15.28 7.91
CA LEU A 67 -2.28 -14.08 8.13
C LEU A 67 -3.48 -14.03 7.19
N LEU A 68 -3.24 -14.13 5.88
CA LEU A 68 -4.28 -14.09 4.86
C LEU A 68 -5.22 -15.29 4.96
N GLY A 69 -4.71 -16.49 5.21
CA GLY A 69 -5.52 -17.69 5.39
C GLY A 69 -6.38 -17.69 6.67
N SER A 70 -6.07 -16.82 7.63
CA SER A 70 -6.85 -16.62 8.86
C SER A 70 -7.77 -15.40 8.82
N ALA A 71 -7.75 -14.64 7.72
CA ALA A 71 -8.58 -13.46 7.55
C ALA A 71 -10.07 -13.87 7.53
N THR A 72 -10.88 -13.14 8.30
CA THR A 72 -12.33 -13.38 8.40
C THR A 72 -13.12 -12.21 7.81
N VAL A 73 -14.43 -12.39 7.64
CA VAL A 73 -15.31 -11.30 7.17
C VAL A 73 -15.19 -10.08 8.08
N GLY A 74 -14.93 -8.92 7.49
CA GLY A 74 -14.62 -7.68 8.22
C GLY A 74 -13.13 -7.48 8.49
N SER A 75 -12.25 -8.29 7.90
CA SER A 75 -10.82 -7.99 7.82
C SER A 75 -10.58 -6.85 6.85
N HIS A 76 -9.61 -6.00 7.18
CA HIS A 76 -9.14 -4.94 6.29
C HIS A 76 -7.62 -4.97 6.24
N LEU A 77 -7.07 -5.03 5.03
CA LEU A 77 -5.65 -5.15 4.76
C LEU A 77 -5.07 -3.81 4.31
N TYR A 78 -4.05 -3.35 5.03
CA TYR A 78 -3.25 -2.19 4.69
C TYR A 78 -1.88 -2.63 4.21
N VAL A 79 -1.53 -2.33 2.96
CA VAL A 79 -0.24 -2.67 2.37
C VAL A 79 0.60 -1.43 2.20
N MET A 80 1.83 -1.49 2.71
CA MET A 80 2.76 -0.37 2.75
C MET A 80 4.08 -0.73 2.10
N GLY A 81 4.44 -0.08 1.00
CA GLY A 81 5.72 -0.34 0.34
C GLY A 81 5.89 0.39 -0.97
N ASP A 82 6.76 -0.13 -1.81
CA ASP A 82 6.86 0.23 -3.22
C ASP A 82 5.78 -0.47 -4.06
N GLU A 83 5.60 -0.04 -5.31
CA GLU A 83 4.56 -0.60 -6.19
C GLU A 83 4.72 -2.11 -6.44
N ALA A 84 5.96 -2.58 -6.63
CA ALA A 84 6.21 -3.98 -6.93
C ALA A 84 5.87 -4.88 -5.74
N PHE A 85 6.10 -4.40 -4.52
CA PHE A 85 5.69 -5.03 -3.29
C PHE A 85 4.17 -4.96 -3.13
N MET A 86 3.58 -3.77 -3.23
CA MET A 86 2.14 -3.54 -3.04
C MET A 86 1.31 -4.43 -3.96
N TRP A 87 1.62 -4.48 -5.26
CA TRP A 87 0.89 -5.28 -6.23
C TRP A 87 1.07 -6.79 -6.04
N ARG A 88 2.22 -7.21 -5.50
CA ARG A 88 2.44 -8.62 -5.13
C ARG A 88 1.56 -9.04 -3.96
N ILE A 89 1.51 -8.22 -2.91
CA ILE A 89 0.67 -8.50 -1.74
C ILE A 89 -0.82 -8.41 -2.10
N HIS A 90 -1.21 -7.40 -2.90
CA HIS A 90 -2.56 -7.26 -3.43
C HIS A 90 -3.03 -8.54 -4.13
N ARG A 91 -2.24 -9.07 -5.08
CA ARG A 91 -2.55 -10.34 -5.74
C ARG A 91 -2.73 -11.48 -4.73
N LEU A 92 -1.82 -11.64 -3.78
CA LEU A 92 -1.92 -12.70 -2.77
C LEU A 92 -3.16 -12.56 -1.88
N ALA A 93 -3.56 -11.33 -1.54
CA ALA A 93 -4.78 -11.06 -0.79
C ALA A 93 -6.04 -11.38 -1.60
N ARG A 94 -6.06 -11.00 -2.89
CA ARG A 94 -7.13 -11.36 -3.82
C ARG A 94 -7.25 -12.87 -3.99
N ASP A 95 -6.13 -13.58 -4.12
CA ASP A 95 -6.09 -15.05 -4.21
C ASP A 95 -6.59 -15.72 -2.90
N ALA A 96 -6.44 -15.04 -1.75
CA ALA A 96 -6.96 -15.45 -0.46
C ALA A 96 -8.44 -15.08 -0.24
N GLY A 97 -9.07 -14.34 -1.17
CA GLY A 97 -10.49 -14.02 -1.15
C GLY A 97 -10.87 -12.66 -0.56
N LEU A 98 -9.90 -11.77 -0.25
CA LEU A 98 -10.21 -10.41 0.19
C LEU A 98 -10.77 -9.58 -0.97
N GLU A 99 -11.78 -8.76 -0.69
CA GLU A 99 -12.37 -7.86 -1.68
C GLU A 99 -11.51 -6.60 -1.96
N GLU A 100 -11.64 -6.00 -3.15
CA GLU A 100 -10.85 -4.79 -3.50
C GLU A 100 -11.06 -3.66 -2.48
N GLN A 101 -12.30 -3.52 -1.99
CA GLN A 101 -12.67 -2.55 -0.96
C GLN A 101 -12.10 -2.86 0.44
N GLU A 102 -11.56 -4.06 0.65
CA GLU A 102 -10.94 -4.51 1.91
C GLU A 102 -9.42 -4.40 1.85
N ILE A 103 -8.85 -3.86 0.77
CA ILE A 103 -7.41 -3.75 0.54
C ILE A 103 -7.06 -2.30 0.22
N ASP A 104 -6.29 -1.67 1.10
CA ASP A 104 -5.70 -0.35 0.85
C ASP A 104 -4.22 -0.45 0.56
N LEU A 105 -3.79 0.22 -0.51
CA LEU A 105 -2.41 0.26 -0.97
C LEU A 105 -1.84 1.66 -0.72
N SER A 106 -0.88 1.75 0.20
CA SER A 106 -0.17 3.00 0.54
C SER A 106 1.28 2.92 0.11
N HIS A 107 1.68 3.81 -0.81
CA HIS A 107 3.05 3.90 -1.26
C HIS A 107 3.91 4.62 -0.20
N THR A 108 4.94 3.97 0.32
CA THR A 108 5.73 4.49 1.46
C THR A 108 7.15 4.92 1.11
N LEU A 109 7.58 4.82 -0.15
CA LEU A 109 8.85 5.42 -0.56
C LEU A 109 8.73 6.95 -0.61
N SER A 110 9.63 7.61 0.11
CA SER A 110 9.82 9.06 0.05
C SER A 110 10.59 9.45 -1.20
N GLY A 111 10.05 10.39 -1.97
CA GLY A 111 10.71 10.94 -3.16
C GLY A 111 9.82 10.92 -4.41
N PRO A 112 10.21 11.62 -5.48
CA PRO A 112 9.47 11.57 -6.74
C PRO A 112 9.43 10.14 -7.27
N ARG A 113 8.23 9.68 -7.63
CA ARG A 113 8.04 8.38 -8.27
C ARG A 113 8.81 8.36 -9.57
N GLN A 114 9.65 7.35 -9.76
CA GLN A 114 10.33 7.18 -11.03
C GLN A 114 9.41 6.52 -12.07
N VAL A 115 9.25 7.15 -13.23
CA VAL A 115 8.50 6.61 -14.37
C VAL A 115 9.44 6.27 -15.52
N TYR A 116 9.29 5.07 -16.09
CA TYR A 116 10.03 4.71 -17.30
C TYR A 116 9.43 5.43 -18.51
N CYS A 117 10.22 6.28 -19.16
CA CYS A 117 9.79 6.96 -20.38
C CYS A 117 10.06 6.06 -21.58
N VAL A 118 9.01 5.65 -22.29
CA VAL A 118 9.12 4.84 -23.50
C VAL A 118 9.84 5.54 -24.66
N HIS A 119 9.91 6.87 -24.65
CA HIS A 119 10.56 7.64 -25.71
C HIS A 119 12.09 7.65 -25.57
N CYS A 120 12.61 7.76 -24.34
CA CYS A 120 14.05 7.87 -24.11
C CYS A 120 14.66 6.65 -23.41
N GLY A 121 13.83 5.74 -22.90
CA GLY A 121 14.28 4.54 -22.18
C GLY A 121 14.89 4.83 -20.81
N LEU A 122 14.67 6.03 -20.25
CA LEU A 122 15.21 6.46 -18.97
C LEU A 122 14.11 6.55 -17.91
N LEU A 123 14.51 6.36 -16.66
CA LEU A 123 13.69 6.71 -15.50
C LEU A 123 13.65 8.23 -15.34
N GLN A 124 12.46 8.78 -15.18
CA GLN A 124 12.21 10.22 -14.96
C GLN A 124 11.59 10.39 -13.57
N ALA A 125 12.01 11.44 -12.85
CA ALA A 125 11.47 11.85 -11.56
C ALA A 125 10.37 12.90 -11.73
#